data_AF-A0A3B9ZN69-F1
#
_entry.id   AF-A0A3B9ZN69-F1
#
_cell.length_a   1.000
_cell.length_b   1.000
_cell.length_c   1.000
_cell.angle_alpha   90.00
_cell.angle_beta   90.00
_cell.angle_gamma   90.00
#
_symmetry.space_group_name_H-M   'P 1'
#
loop_
_entity.id
_entity.type
_entity.pdbx_description
1 polymer ?
#
loop_
_entity_poly.entity_id
_entity_poly.type
_entity_poly.pdbx_seq_one_letter_code
_entity_poly.pdbx_strand_id
1 'polypeptide(L)' 'MKNKKIGILALLLVISIGNYFRIISDGSIRTVEFISILAIGILTGVLLTQVFKFLSDKK' A
#
# COMPACT_ATOMS: atom_id res chain seq x y z
N MET A 1 -0.54 -5.12 -19.71
CA MET A 1 -1.28 -4.89 -18.43
C MET A 1 -0.41 -4.94 -17.17
N LYS A 2 0.74 -5.64 -17.12
CA LYS A 2 1.63 -5.72 -15.92
C LYS A 2 1.96 -4.34 -15.30
N ASN A 3 2.35 -3.37 -16.13
CA ASN A 3 2.72 -2.02 -15.64
C ASN A 3 1.50 -1.24 -15.11
N LYS A 4 0.29 -1.49 -15.65
CA LYS A 4 -0.96 -0.92 -15.11
C LYS A 4 -1.27 -1.48 -13.73
N LYS A 5 -0.98 -2.76 -13.45
CA LYS A 5 -1.19 -3.38 -12.13
C LYS A 5 -0.30 -2.74 -11.06
N ILE A 6 0.98 -2.52 -11.37
CA ILE A 6 1.92 -1.82 -10.48
C ILE A 6 1.42 -0.39 -10.21
N GLY A 7 1.00 0.32 -11.25
CA GLY A 7 0.45 1.68 -11.11
C GLY A 7 -0.82 1.75 -10.23
N ILE A 8 -1.75 0.83 -10.41
CA ILE A 8 -2.98 0.76 -9.60
C ILE A 8 -2.65 0.44 -8.13
N LEU A 9 -1.73 -0.50 -7.87
CA LEU A 9 -1.32 -0.82 -6.50
C LEU A 9 -0.60 0.34 -5.82
N ALA A 10 0.25 1.06 -6.55
CA ALA A 10 0.91 2.26 -6.03
C ALA A 10 -0.14 3.33 -5.68
N LEU A 11 -1.14 3.54 -6.53
CA LEU A 11 -2.24 4.48 -6.26
C LEU A 11 -3.04 4.07 -5.01
N LEU A 12 -3.41 2.80 -4.88
CA LEU A 12 -4.12 2.28 -3.71
C LEU A 12 -3.30 2.42 -2.43
N LEU A 13 -1.99 2.21 -2.51
CA LEU A 13 -1.08 2.40 -1.38
C LEU A 13 -1.05 3.87 -0.93
N VAL A 14 -0.91 4.81 -1.85
CA VAL A 14 -0.95 6.25 -1.55
C VAL A 14 -2.28 6.65 -0.91
N ILE A 15 -3.41 6.17 -1.45
CA ILE A 15 -4.74 6.44 -0.88
C ILE A 15 -4.84 5.87 0.55
N SER A 16 -4.33 4.65 0.77
CA SER A 16 -4.36 4.00 2.09
C SER A 16 -3.52 4.77 3.12
N ILE A 17 -2.34 5.23 2.73
CA ILE A 17 -1.47 6.07 3.57
C ILE A 17 -2.16 7.40 3.90
N GLY A 18 -2.74 8.08 2.90
CA GLY A 18 -3.47 9.32 3.12
C GLY A 18 -4.68 9.14 4.07
N ASN A 19 -5.40 8.03 3.94
CA ASN A 19 -6.50 7.71 4.83
C ASN A 19 -6.04 7.43 6.27
N TYR A 20 -4.92 6.73 6.44
CA TYR A 20 -4.31 6.51 7.76
C TYR A 20 -3.94 7.84 8.45
N PHE A 21 -3.30 8.76 7.74
CA PHE A 21 -2.98 10.09 8.29
C PHE A 21 -4.22 10.92 8.66
N ARG A 22 -5.36 10.69 7.99
CA ARG A 22 -6.63 11.30 8.38
C ARG A 22 -7.19 10.69 9.68
N ILE A 23 -7.14 9.37 9.80
CA ILE A 23 -7.72 8.62 10.92
C ILE A 23 -6.95 8.85 12.23
N ILE A 24 -5.62 8.92 12.17
CA ILE A 24 -4.78 9.09 13.38
C ILE A 24 -5.03 10.43 14.10
N SER A 25 -5.63 11.41 13.42
CA SER A 25 -5.97 12.70 14.01
C SER A 25 -7.08 12.61 15.07
N ASP A 26 -7.90 11.56 15.07
CA ASP A 26 -9.07 11.45 15.96
C ASP A 26 -8.81 10.62 17.24
N GLY A 27 -7.61 10.06 17.41
CA GLY A 27 -7.03 9.48 18.65
C GLY A 27 -7.79 8.33 19.34
N SER A 28 -9.01 8.02 18.90
CA SER A 28 -10.00 7.22 19.64
C SER A 28 -10.28 5.86 18.99
N ILE A 29 -9.85 5.63 17.75
CA ILE A 29 -10.15 4.40 16.99
C ILE A 29 -8.89 3.56 16.73
N ARG A 30 -8.25 3.09 17.81
CA ARG A 30 -7.01 2.28 17.77
C ARG A 30 -7.11 1.03 16.88
N THR A 31 -8.28 0.40 16.81
CA THR A 31 -8.51 -0.78 15.96
C THR A 31 -8.40 -0.44 14.47
N VAL A 32 -8.94 0.71 14.06
CA VAL A 32 -8.91 1.13 12.65
C VAL A 32 -7.50 1.57 12.26
N GLU A 33 -6.77 2.23 13.17
CA GLU A 33 -5.34 2.52 12.98
C GLU A 33 -4.53 1.24 12.75
N PHE A 34 -4.74 0.21 13.59
CA PHE A 34 -4.05 -1.06 13.46
C PHE A 34 -4.34 -1.75 12.12
N ILE A 35 -5.61 -1.81 11.72
CA ILE A 35 -6.01 -2.39 10.42
C ILE A 35 -5.41 -1.59 9.26
N SER A 36 -5.37 -0.26 9.36
CA SER A 36 -4.81 0.60 8.32
C SER A 36 -3.31 0.36 8.15
N ILE A 37 -2.55 0.27 9.24
CA ILE A 37 -1.12 -0.05 9.21
C ILE A 37 -0.89 -1.44 8.60
N LEU A 38 -1.69 -2.44 9.00
CA LEU A 38 -1.61 -3.79 8.44
C LEU A 38 -1.86 -3.78 6.91
N ALA A 39 -2.91 -3.09 6.47
CA ALA A 39 -3.25 -2.97 5.05
C ALA A 39 -2.13 -2.27 4.25
N ILE A 40 -1.55 -1.20 4.78
CA ILE A 40 -0.40 -0.50 4.17
C ILE A 40 0.79 -1.45 4.05
N GLY A 41 1.10 -2.22 5.09
CA GLY A 41 2.18 -3.21 5.07
C GLY A 41 1.98 -4.29 3.99
N ILE A 42 0.78 -4.86 3.90
CA ILE A 42 0.43 -5.86 2.88
C ILE A 42 0.55 -5.25 1.47
N LEU A 43 -0.03 -4.08 1.23
CA LEU A 43 0.05 -3.40 -0.06
C LEU A 43 1.50 -3.09 -0.46
N THR A 44 2.31 -2.67 0.50
CA THR A 44 3.75 -2.41 0.29
C THR A 44 4.49 -3.69 -0.09
N GLY A 45 4.27 -4.79 0.63
CA GLY A 45 4.91 -6.08 0.33
C GLY A 45 4.52 -6.62 -1.05
N VAL A 46 3.24 -6.50 -1.43
CA VAL A 46 2.75 -6.88 -2.76
C VAL A 46 3.37 -6.00 -3.85
N LEU A 47 3.45 -4.68 -3.62
CA LEU A 47 4.06 -3.76 -4.58
C LEU A 47 5.55 -4.07 -4.77
N LEU A 48 6.30 -4.28 -3.69
CA LEU A 48 7.71 -4.65 -3.75
C LEU A 48 7.93 -5.95 -4.53
N THR A 49 7.13 -6.98 -4.26
CA THR A 49 7.22 -8.26 -4.98
C THR A 49 7.01 -8.06 -6.49
N GLN A 50 6.06 -7.21 -6.88
CA GLN A 50 5.81 -6.91 -8.29
C GLN A 50 6.93 -6.07 -8.92
N VAL A 51 7.49 -5.12 -8.18
CA VAL A 51 8.63 -4.31 -8.64
C VAL A 51 9.87 -5.20 -8.82
N PHE A 52 10.20 -6.05 -7.85
CA PHE A 52 11.31 -7.00 -7.96
C PHE A 52 11.12 -7.98 -9.12
N LYS A 53 9.91 -8.52 -9.30
CA LYS A 53 9.61 -9.38 -10.44
C LYS A 53 9.76 -8.64 -11.78
N PHE A 54 9.30 -7.40 -11.86
CA PHE A 54 9.47 -6.58 -13.06
C PHE A 54 10.94 -6.28 -13.35
N LEU A 55 11.74 -5.97 -12.33
CA LEU A 55 13.18 -5.75 -12.48
C LEU A 55 13.92 -7.03 -12.91
N SER A 56 13.54 -8.17 -12.34
CA SER A 56 14.15 -9.47 -12.67
C SER A 56 13.74 -9.98 -14.05
N ASP A 57 12.49 -9.78 -14.50
CA ASP A 57 12.04 -10.12 -15.86
C ASP A 57 12.72 -9.27 -16.94
N LYS A 58 13.31 -8.12 -16.57
CA LYS A 58 13.98 -7.19 -17.49
C LYS A 58 15.49 -7.45 -17.64
N LYS A 59 16.06 -8.31 -16.78
CA LYS A 59 17.46 -8.72 -16.80
C LYS A 59 17.61 -10.00 -17.63
#